data_AF-A0A0D0C0A0-F1
#
_entry.id   AF-A0A0D0C0A0-F1
#
_cell.length_a   1.000
_cell.length_b   1.000
_cell.length_c   1.000
_cell.angle_alpha   90.00
_cell.angle_beta   90.00
_cell.angle_gamma   90.00
#
_symmetry.space_group_name_H-M   'P 1'
#
loop_
_entity.id
_entity.type
_entity.pdbx_description
1 polymer ?
#
loop_
_entity_poly.entity_id
_entity_poly.type
_entity_poly.pdbx_seq_one_letter_code
_entity_poly.pdbx_strand_id
1 'polypeptide(L)'
;MAILCCHNCPLWVVNMNTPGEAQHYTLALLVKLFKHFPPSVIVQILYDIACQLHQSCIKWGFLKPYMSCTTFSISIFHAFGHQWPCQIIYHPRKTIG
;
A
#
# COMPACT_ATOMS: atom_id res chain seq x y z
N MET A 1 -5.79 -5.94 11.12
CA MET A 1 -5.75 -5.33 9.77
C MET A 1 -5.70 -6.44 8.73
N ALA A 2 -6.19 -6.19 7.51
CA ALA A 2 -6.21 -7.17 6.43
C ALA A 2 -5.83 -6.52 5.10
N ILE A 3 -5.36 -7.33 4.17
CA ILE A 3 -5.23 -6.95 2.77
C ILE A 3 -6.35 -7.63 1.97
N LEU A 4 -7.04 -6.83 1.16
CA LEU A 4 -8.16 -7.28 0.34
C LEU A 4 -7.81 -7.17 -1.14
N CYS A 5 -8.43 -8.00 -1.97
CA CYS A 5 -8.39 -7.81 -3.42
C CYS A 5 -9.37 -6.70 -3.86
N CYS A 6 -9.34 -6.35 -5.15
CA CYS A 6 -10.27 -5.39 -5.74
C CYS A 6 -11.76 -5.78 -5.63
N HIS A 7 -12.07 -7.06 -5.40
CA HIS A 7 -13.43 -7.56 -5.20
C HIS A 7 -13.87 -7.53 -3.72
N ASN A 8 -13.10 -6.87 -2.84
CA ASN A 8 -13.33 -6.83 -1.39
C ASN A 8 -13.28 -8.21 -0.70
N CYS A 9 -12.59 -9.19 -1.29
CA CYS A 9 -12.32 -10.46 -0.64
C CYS A 9 -11.02 -10.36 0.18
N PRO A 10 -11.03 -10.72 1.47
CA PRO A 10 -9.82 -10.74 2.29
C PRO A 10 -8.87 -11.83 1.79
N LEU A 11 -7.61 -11.46 1.57
CA LEU A 11 -6.55 -12.39 1.16
C LEU A 11 -5.73 -12.86 2.37
N TRP A 12 -5.29 -11.91 3.20
CA TRP A 12 -4.56 -12.20 4.44
C TRP A 12 -4.95 -11.22 5.53
N VAL A 13 -4.88 -11.69 6.78
CA VAL A 13 -5.14 -10.93 7.99
C VAL A 13 -3.91 -11.01 8.88
N VAL A 14 -3.60 -9.92 9.57
CA VAL A 14 -2.53 -9.88 10.58
C VAL A 14 -3.12 -9.62 11.96
N ASN A 15 -2.64 -10.41 12.93
CA ASN A 15 -2.95 -10.21 14.34
C ASN A 15 -2.28 -8.92 14.83
N MET A 16 -3.07 -8.02 15.38
CA MET A 16 -2.59 -6.77 15.95
C MET A 16 -2.51 -6.95 17.45
N ASN A 17 -1.29 -6.95 17.99
CA ASN A 17 -1.05 -7.19 19.42
C ASN A 17 -0.82 -5.87 20.17
N THR A 18 -0.74 -4.76 19.45
CA THR A 18 -0.59 -3.41 20.00
C THR A 18 -1.75 -2.53 19.53
N PRO A 19 -2.18 -1.55 20.34
CA PRO A 19 -3.14 -0.54 19.88
C PRO A 19 -2.62 0.23 18.66
N GLY A 20 -3.53 0.53 17.73
CA GLY A 20 -3.27 1.37 16.56
C GLY A 20 -2.75 0.62 15.32
N GLU A 21 -2.90 1.27 14.17
CA GLU A 21 -2.46 0.77 12.87
C GLU A 21 -0.99 1.09 12.61
N ALA A 22 -0.11 0.38 13.32
CA ALA A 22 1.32 0.54 13.12
C ALA A 22 1.76 0.05 11.73
N GLN A 23 2.62 0.83 11.07
CA GLN A 23 3.08 0.57 9.70
C GLN A 23 3.67 -0.82 9.45
N HIS A 24 4.29 -1.43 10.48
CA HIS A 24 4.90 -2.76 10.36
C HIS A 24 3.87 -3.85 10.03
N TYR A 25 2.61 -3.68 10.47
CA TYR A 25 1.53 -4.59 10.09
C TYR A 25 1.27 -4.56 8.58
N THR A 26 1.31 -3.38 7.96
CA THR A 26 1.09 -3.20 6.51
C THR A 26 2.25 -3.79 5.72
N LEU A 27 3.48 -3.52 6.17
CA LEU A 27 4.68 -4.10 5.57
C LEU A 27 4.67 -5.64 5.65
N ALA A 28 4.25 -6.21 6.77
CA ALA A 28 4.15 -7.67 6.92
C ALA A 28 3.13 -8.28 5.95
N LEU A 29 1.96 -7.65 5.78
CA LEU A 29 0.95 -8.09 4.81
C LEU A 29 1.45 -7.98 3.37
N LEU A 30 2.15 -6.91 3.02
CA LEU A 30 2.72 -6.73 1.67
C LEU A 30 3.83 -7.73 1.38
N VAL A 31 4.72 -8.01 2.35
CA VAL A 31 5.73 -9.07 2.20
C VAL A 31 5.05 -10.42 1.99
N LYS A 32 3.96 -10.69 2.72
CA LYS A 32 3.20 -11.93 2.54
C LYS A 32 2.56 -12.00 1.14
N LEU A 33 1.97 -10.91 0.66
CA LEU A 33 1.44 -10.79 -0.69
C LEU A 33 2.51 -11.13 -1.74
N PHE A 34 3.64 -10.41 -1.75
CA PHE A 34 4.67 -10.60 -2.78
C PHE A 34 5.35 -11.97 -2.76
N LYS A 35 5.34 -12.68 -1.63
CA LYS A 35 5.82 -14.09 -1.57
C LYS A 35 4.94 -15.06 -2.37
N HIS A 36 3.68 -14.72 -2.60
CA HIS A 36 2.70 -15.57 -3.29
C HIS A 36 2.43 -15.13 -4.73
N PHE A 37 3.03 -14.04 -5.20
CA PHE A 37 2.87 -13.52 -6.55
C PHE A 37 4.18 -13.65 -7.34
N PRO A 38 4.11 -13.89 -8.66
CA PRO A 38 5.31 -13.86 -9.49
C PRO A 38 5.88 -12.44 -9.58
N PRO A 39 7.21 -12.27 -9.72
CA PRO A 39 7.86 -10.96 -9.72
C PRO A 39 7.42 -10.02 -10.86
N SER A 40 6.83 -10.58 -11.92
CA SER A 40 6.35 -9.85 -13.09
C SER A 40 4.97 -9.21 -12.91
N VAL A 41 4.25 -9.50 -11.82
CA VAL A 41 2.92 -8.94 -11.60
C VAL A 41 3.04 -7.50 -11.15
N ILE A 42 2.29 -6.63 -11.82
CA ILE A 42 2.09 -5.24 -11.40
C ILE A 42 1.03 -5.23 -10.30
N VAL A 43 1.39 -4.66 -9.15
CA VAL A 43 0.51 -4.56 -7.98
C VAL A 43 0.23 -3.09 -7.68
N GLN A 44 -1.05 -2.73 -7.62
CA GLN A 44 -1.48 -1.43 -7.13
C GLN A 44 -1.96 -1.55 -5.69
N ILE A 45 -1.39 -0.74 -4.80
CA ILE A 45 -1.76 -0.68 -3.39
C ILE A 45 -2.63 0.55 -3.16
N LEU A 46 -3.88 0.32 -2.77
CA LEU A 46 -4.79 1.35 -2.29
C LEU A 46 -4.78 1.38 -0.76
N TYR A 47 -4.26 2.45 -0.16
CA TYR A 47 -4.17 2.60 1.29
C TYR A 47 -4.30 4.08 1.69
N ASP A 48 -4.96 4.36 2.82
CA ASP A 48 -5.25 5.72 3.28
C ASP A 48 -3.96 6.55 3.47
N ILE A 49 -2.91 5.95 4.02
CA ILE A 49 -1.59 6.56 4.23
C ILE A 49 -0.55 6.03 3.24
N ALA A 50 -0.95 5.64 2.02
CA ALA A 50 -0.04 5.09 1.01
C ALA A 50 1.13 6.04 0.67
N CYS A 51 0.96 7.36 0.76
CA CYS A 51 2.05 8.32 0.56
C CYS A 51 3.17 8.16 1.59
N GLN A 52 2.81 7.98 2.86
CA GLN A 52 3.78 7.79 3.95
C GLN A 52 4.43 6.42 3.85
N LEU A 53 3.66 5.40 3.46
CA LEU A 53 4.18 4.06 3.19
C LEU A 53 5.20 4.09 2.07
N HIS A 54 4.87 4.71 0.93
CA HIS A 54 5.77 4.86 -0.20
C HIS A 54 7.05 5.60 0.18
N GLN A 55 6.93 6.73 0.89
CA GLN A 55 8.09 7.49 1.37
C GLN A 55 8.98 6.65 2.29
N SER A 56 8.38 5.81 3.14
CA SER A 56 9.13 4.92 4.02
C SER A 56 9.85 3.82 3.26
N CYS A 57 9.23 3.26 2.21
CA CYS A 57 9.88 2.29 1.33
C CYS A 57 11.10 2.91 0.64
N ILE A 58 10.99 4.13 0.13
CA ILE A 58 12.13 4.85 -0.49
C ILE A 58 13.22 5.13 0.54
N LYS A 59 12.85 5.69 1.70
CA LYS A 59 13.81 6.16 2.70
C LYS A 59 14.57 5.02 3.38
N TRP A 60 13.89 3.93 3.70
CA TRP A 60 14.43 2.82 4.49
C TRP A 60 14.72 1.56 3.68
N GLY A 61 14.40 1.56 2.38
CA GLY A 61 14.59 0.40 1.51
C GLY A 61 13.60 -0.74 1.77
N PHE A 62 12.44 -0.47 2.38
CA PHE A 62 11.40 -1.49 2.53
C PHE A 62 10.86 -1.90 1.17
N LEU A 63 10.57 -3.20 1.01
CA LEU A 63 10.01 -3.78 -0.22
C LEU A 63 10.84 -3.49 -1.48
N LYS A 64 12.13 -3.15 -1.36
CA LYS A 64 13.01 -2.77 -2.47
C LYS A 64 12.93 -3.69 -3.70
N PRO A 65 12.87 -5.04 -3.57
CA PRO A 65 12.75 -5.93 -4.73
C PRO A 65 11.44 -5.76 -5.53
N TYR A 66 10.40 -5.20 -4.91
CA TYR A 66 9.05 -5.11 -5.46
C TYR A 66 8.68 -3.69 -5.89
N MET A 67 9.52 -2.69 -5.60
CA MET A 67 9.22 -1.28 -5.89
C MET A 67 9.04 -1.00 -7.39
N SER A 68 9.70 -1.74 -8.27
CA SER A 68 9.56 -1.56 -9.73
C SER A 68 8.22 -2.04 -10.28
N CYS A 69 7.55 -2.96 -9.59
CA CYS A 69 6.24 -3.49 -10.00
C CYS A 69 5.10 -3.01 -9.09
N THR A 70 5.35 -2.07 -8.19
CA THR A 70 4.35 -1.58 -7.22
C THR A 70 4.00 -0.14 -7.49
N THR A 71 2.70 0.16 -7.58
CA THR A 71 2.16 1.53 -7.58
C THR A 71 1.35 1.78 -6.30
N PHE A 72 1.30 3.03 -5.88
CA PHE A 72 0.61 3.44 -4.65
C PHE A 72 -0.49 4.45 -4.98
N SER A 73 -1.65 4.25 -4.36
CA SER A 73 -2.81 5.13 -4.48
C SER A 73 -3.45 5.33 -3.12
N ILE A 74 -4.06 6.49 -2.91
CA ILE A 74 -4.82 6.83 -1.71
C ILE A 74 -6.30 6.92 -2.08
N SER A 75 -7.21 6.49 -1.21
CA SER A 75 -8.65 6.62 -1.51
C SER A 75 -9.04 8.07 -1.80
N ILE A 76 -10.07 8.29 -2.62
CA ILE A 76 -10.50 9.63 -3.05
C ILE A 76 -10.73 10.55 -1.85
N PHE A 77 -11.36 10.06 -0.78
CA PHE A 77 -11.65 10.86 0.41
C PHE A 77 -10.39 11.23 1.20
N HIS A 78 -9.40 10.33 1.26
CA HIS A 78 -8.15 10.60 1.99
C HIS A 78 -7.15 11.43 1.17
N ALA A 79 -7.18 11.38 -0.16
CA ALA A 79 -6.24 12.12 -1.00
C ALA A 79 -6.26 13.64 -0.76
N PHE A 80 -7.43 14.20 -0.45
CA PHE A 80 -7.59 15.63 -0.12
C PHE A 80 -7.23 15.97 1.34
N GLY A 81 -7.31 14.99 2.26
CA GLY A 81 -7.05 15.19 3.69
C GLY A 81 -5.58 15.18 4.10
N HIS A 82 -4.67 14.72 3.24
CA HIS A 82 -3.24 14.62 3.54
C HIS A 82 -2.48 15.91 3.19
N GLN A 83 -2.02 16.02 1.95
CA GLN A 83 -1.21 17.13 1.44
C GLN A 83 -1.45 17.30 -0.05
N TRP A 84 -1.17 18.49 -0.59
CA TRP A 84 -1.30 18.78 -2.02
C TRP A 84 -0.65 17.74 -2.96
N PRO A 85 0.56 17.20 -2.69
CA PRO A 85 1.14 16.15 -3.52
C PRO A 85 0.30 14.87 -3.59
N CYS A 86 -0.47 14.56 -2.55
CA CYS A 86 -1.36 13.40 -2.54
C CYS A 86 -2.51 13.51 -3.53
N GLN A 87 -2.98 14.74 -3.80
CA GLN A 87 -4.02 15.02 -4.77
C GLN A 87 -3.54 14.88 -6.22
N ILE A 88 -2.22 14.89 -6.45
CA ILE A 88 -1.63 14.86 -7.79
C ILE A 88 -0.95 13.53 -8.07
N ILE A 89 -0.16 13.01 -7.13
CA ILE A 89 0.66 11.81 -7.31
C ILE A 89 -0.12 10.55 -6.96
N TYR A 90 -0.88 10.56 -5.86
CA TYR A 90 -1.51 9.37 -5.28
C TYR A 90 -3.03 9.31 -5.50
N HIS A 91 -3.61 10.29 -6.21
CA HIS A 91 -5.05 10.33 -6.45
C HIS A 91 -5.47 9.17 -7.38
N PRO A 92 -6.52 8.39 -7.09
CA PRO A 92 -6.85 7.18 -7.84
C PRO A 92 -7.09 7.43 -9.34
N ARG A 93 -7.70 8.57 -9.68
CA ARG A 93 -7.91 8.98 -11.09
C ARG A 93 -6.64 9.37 -11.85
N LYS A 94 -5.50 9.51 -11.18
CA LYS A 94 -4.20 9.88 -11.76
C LYS A 94 -3.20 8.72 -11.70
N THR A 95 -3.57 7.63 -11.07
CA THR A 95 -2.79 6.39 -11.00
C THR A 95 -3.43 5.35 -11.89
N ILE A 96 -2.63 4.61 -12.67
CA ILE A 96 -3.12 3.50 -13.49
C ILE A 96 -3.59 2.38 -12.56
N GLY A 97 -4.81 1.89 -12.78
CA GLY A 97 -5.41 0.74 -12.11
C GLY A 97 -6.20 -0.11 -13.08
#